data_AF-A0A969I557-F1
#
_entry.id   AF-A0A969I557-F1
#
_cell.length_a   1.000
_cell.length_b   1.000
_cell.length_c   1.000
_cell.angle_alpha   90.00
_cell.angle_beta   90.00
_cell.angle_gamma   90.00
#
_symmetry.space_group_name_H-M   'P 1'
#
loop_
_entity.id
_entity.type
_entity.pdbx_description
1 polymer ?
#
loop_
_entity_poly.entity_id
_entity_poly.type
_entity_poly.pdbx_seq_one_letter_code
_entity_poly.pdbx_strand_id
1 'polypeptide(L)'
;MKRAELEALGRSLRRINPSLLRKPADVSTRIWYQGGEPYFDVFVDLKAGEIDWFQVTLRGRFLCWRRDGTGWQTGTTNELQTEVQVLYPASKTVTLDDTLDGQFVHCVQSLLATRADDPLLGRLAAFCTQAYLQVS
;
A
#
# COMPACT_ATOMS: atom_id res chain seq x y z
N MET A 1 6.99 -15.76 2.06
CA MET A 1 6.09 -15.81 3.24
C MET A 1 5.23 -17.07 3.16
N LYS A 2 4.88 -17.71 4.27
CA LYS A 2 4.01 -18.90 4.23
C LYS A 2 2.55 -18.49 4.00
N ARG A 3 1.75 -19.35 3.35
CA ARG A 3 0.32 -19.06 3.06
C ARG A 3 -0.50 -18.71 4.31
N ALA A 4 -0.35 -19.47 5.39
CA ALA A 4 -1.05 -19.21 6.65
C ALA A 4 -0.71 -17.83 7.26
N GLU A 5 0.52 -17.37 7.07
CA GLU A 5 0.96 -16.05 7.53
C GLU A 5 0.33 -14.94 6.69
N LEU A 6 0.28 -15.08 5.37
CA LEU A 6 -0.43 -14.15 4.47
C LEU A 6 -1.91 -14.04 4.83
N GLU A 7 -2.58 -15.18 5.06
CA GLU A 7 -3.99 -15.21 5.46
C GLU A 7 -4.22 -14.53 6.82
N ALA A 8 -3.33 -14.75 7.79
CA ALA A 8 -3.41 -14.10 9.09
C ALA A 8 -3.22 -12.58 8.98
N LEU A 9 -2.23 -12.14 8.21
CA LEU A 9 -1.98 -10.71 7.97
C LEU A 9 -3.16 -10.06 7.25
N GLY A 10 -3.64 -10.64 6.15
CA GLY A 10 -4.78 -10.09 5.42
C GLY A 10 -6.03 -9.98 6.30
N ARG A 11 -6.35 -11.00 7.11
CA ARG A 11 -7.47 -10.95 8.08
C ARG A 11 -7.31 -9.88 9.16
N SER A 12 -6.08 -9.46 9.44
CA SER A 12 -5.82 -8.42 10.43
C SER A 12 -6.14 -7.01 9.92
N LEU A 13 -6.26 -6.80 8.60
CA LEU A 13 -6.58 -5.50 8.01
C LEU A 13 -8.00 -5.05 8.39
N ARG A 14 -8.08 -3.88 9.01
CA ARG A 14 -9.34 -3.23 9.39
C ARG A 14 -9.39 -1.82 8.85
N ARG A 15 -10.51 -1.46 8.23
CA ARG A 15 -10.73 -0.10 7.78
C ARG A 15 -10.84 0.83 8.98
N ILE A 16 -10.03 1.89 8.99
CA ILE A 16 -10.05 2.92 10.02
C ILE A 16 -11.07 3.99 9.67
N ASN A 17 -11.68 4.59 10.70
CA ASN A 17 -12.69 5.62 10.55
C ASN A 17 -12.13 6.82 9.75
N PRO A 18 -12.75 7.19 8.61
CA PRO A 18 -12.29 8.30 7.77
C PRO A 18 -12.26 9.66 8.46
N SER A 19 -12.98 9.86 9.57
CA SER A 19 -12.94 11.13 10.33
C SER A 19 -11.57 11.43 10.94
N LEU A 20 -10.71 10.42 11.07
CA LEU A 20 -9.34 10.54 11.59
C LEU A 20 -8.33 10.94 10.50
N LEU A 21 -8.73 10.95 9.22
CA LEU A 21 -7.83 11.17 8.10
C LEU A 21 -7.88 12.63 7.63
N ARG A 22 -6.72 13.30 7.63
CA ARG A 22 -6.56 14.54 6.87
C ARG A 22 -6.67 14.21 5.38
N LYS A 23 -7.58 14.89 4.70
CA LYS A 23 -7.78 14.77 3.26
C LYS A 23 -6.94 15.83 2.53
N PRO A 24 -6.15 15.46 1.51
CA PRO A 24 -5.63 16.45 0.56
C PRO A 24 -6.79 17.18 -0.12
N ALA A 25 -6.60 18.45 -0.48
CA ALA A 25 -7.67 19.29 -1.04
C ALA A 25 -8.30 18.72 -2.34
N ASP A 26 -7.51 17.96 -3.11
CA ASP A 26 -7.91 17.43 -4.43
C ASP A 26 -8.30 15.94 -4.43
N VAL A 27 -8.37 15.31 -3.25
CA VAL A 27 -8.72 13.88 -3.11
C VAL A 27 -10.18 13.75 -2.67
N SER A 28 -10.97 13.02 -3.47
CA SER A 28 -12.40 12.84 -3.16
C SER A 28 -12.61 11.97 -1.92
N THR A 29 -11.78 10.95 -1.71
CA THR A 29 -11.83 10.10 -0.50
C THR A 29 -10.48 9.46 -0.24
N ARG A 30 -9.94 9.65 0.97
CA ARG A 30 -8.83 8.85 1.49
C ARG A 30 -9.37 7.73 2.36
N ILE A 31 -8.89 6.52 2.13
CA ILE A 31 -9.24 5.31 2.87
C ILE A 31 -7.96 4.76 3.49
N TRP A 32 -8.07 4.27 4.72
CA TRP A 32 -6.98 3.65 5.45
C TRP A 32 -7.43 2.31 6.00
N TYR A 33 -6.63 1.28 5.78
CA TYR A 33 -6.69 0.01 6.47
C TYR A 33 -5.45 -0.14 7.33
N GLN A 34 -5.66 -0.47 8.60
CA GLN A 34 -4.57 -0.77 9.53
C GLN A 34 -4.52 -2.27 9.78
N GLY A 35 -3.34 -2.84 9.68
CA GLY A 35 -3.06 -4.23 10.02
C GLY A 35 -2.92 -4.45 11.53
N GLY A 36 -2.92 -5.71 11.94
CA GLY A 36 -2.77 -6.09 13.34
C GLY A 36 -1.33 -6.04 13.87
N GLU A 37 -0.34 -5.90 12.99
CA GLU A 37 1.07 -5.75 13.37
C GLU A 37 1.57 -4.32 13.13
N PRO A 38 2.57 -3.85 13.89
CA PRO A 38 3.23 -2.58 13.63
C PRO A 38 3.76 -2.52 12.20
N TYR A 39 3.79 -1.31 11.62
CA TYR A 39 4.29 -1.07 10.26
C TYR A 39 3.51 -1.78 9.15
N PHE A 40 2.24 -2.08 9.39
CA PHE A 40 1.35 -2.64 8.38
C PHE A 40 0.12 -1.74 8.16
N ASP A 41 0.16 -0.96 7.08
CA ASP A 41 -0.91 -0.05 6.70
C ASP A 41 -1.17 -0.09 5.20
N VAL A 42 -2.41 0.12 4.80
CA VAL A 42 -2.82 0.33 3.40
C VAL A 42 -3.57 1.64 3.30
N PHE A 43 -3.02 2.60 2.56
CA PHE A 43 -3.69 3.85 2.25
C PHE A 43 -4.12 3.85 0.79
N VAL A 44 -5.30 4.40 0.52
CA VAL A 44 -5.83 4.54 -0.83
C VAL A 44 -6.48 5.90 -0.97
N ASP A 45 -6.11 6.63 -2.01
CA ASP A 45 -6.83 7.81 -2.45
C ASP A 45 -7.67 7.48 -3.67
N LEU A 46 -8.95 7.82 -3.56
CA LEU A 46 -9.90 7.75 -4.64
C LEU A 46 -10.18 9.14 -5.17
N LYS A 47 -10.19 9.27 -6.50
CA LYS A 47 -10.65 10.46 -7.24
C LYS A 47 -11.77 10.04 -8.19
N ALA A 48 -12.97 10.56 -7.97
CA ALA A 48 -14.18 10.17 -8.71
C ALA A 48 -14.44 8.64 -8.70
N GLY A 49 -14.16 7.98 -7.58
CA GLY A 49 -14.34 6.52 -7.41
C GLY A 49 -13.21 5.65 -7.98
N GLU A 50 -12.25 6.26 -8.66
CA GLU A 50 -11.07 5.57 -9.20
C GLU A 50 -9.86 5.70 -8.30
N ILE A 51 -9.03 4.66 -8.29
CA ILE A 51 -7.75 4.68 -7.56
C ILE A 51 -6.83 5.69 -8.25
N ASP A 52 -6.46 6.73 -7.52
CA ASP A 52 -5.53 7.78 -7.97
C ASP A 52 -4.13 7.53 -7.38
N TRP A 53 -4.11 7.02 -6.15
CA TRP A 53 -2.91 6.68 -5.42
C TRP A 53 -3.20 5.56 -4.41
N PHE A 54 -2.21 4.70 -4.14
CA PHE A 54 -2.24 3.88 -2.94
C PHE A 54 -0.83 3.55 -2.46
N GLN A 55 -0.75 3.18 -1.19
CA GLN A 55 0.49 2.71 -0.57
C GLN A 55 0.19 1.56 0.39
N VAL A 56 1.06 0.55 0.38
CA VAL A 56 1.10 -0.52 1.36
C VAL A 56 2.44 -0.45 2.08
N THR A 57 2.44 -0.35 3.40
CA THR A 57 3.62 -0.57 4.23
C THR A 57 3.51 -1.95 4.88
N LEU A 58 4.62 -2.69 4.94
CA LEU A 58 4.68 -3.97 5.65
C LEU A 58 6.11 -4.22 6.12
N ARG A 59 6.33 -4.31 7.43
CA ARG A 59 7.61 -4.72 8.04
C ARG A 59 8.83 -3.96 7.50
N GLY A 60 8.75 -2.63 7.50
CA GLY A 60 9.85 -1.78 7.05
C GLY A 60 9.96 -1.64 5.53
N ARG A 61 9.02 -2.20 4.77
CA ARG A 61 8.96 -2.11 3.31
C ARG A 61 7.73 -1.33 2.87
N PHE A 62 7.77 -0.75 1.68
CA PHE A 62 6.59 -0.14 1.10
C PHE A 62 6.44 -0.45 -0.40
N LEU A 63 5.20 -0.45 -0.84
CA LEU A 63 4.77 -0.52 -2.23
C LEU A 63 3.86 0.68 -2.45
N CYS A 64 4.11 1.45 -3.50
CA CYS A 64 3.31 2.60 -3.87
C CYS A 64 2.98 2.54 -5.36
N TRP A 65 1.80 3.05 -5.69
CA TRP A 65 1.44 3.37 -7.06
C TRP A 65 0.78 4.73 -7.14
N ARG A 66 1.11 5.49 -8.18
CA ARG A 66 0.52 6.79 -8.48
C ARG A 66 0.07 6.88 -9.93
N ARG A 67 -1.10 7.49 -10.16
CA ARG A 67 -1.63 7.77 -11.50
C ARG A 67 -0.85 8.84 -12.28
N ASP A 68 -0.14 9.73 -11.58
CA ASP A 68 0.55 10.92 -12.12
C ASP A 68 1.76 10.64 -13.04
N GLY A 69 1.92 9.40 -13.51
CA GLY A 69 3.02 8.99 -14.37
C GLY A 69 4.23 8.43 -13.62
N THR A 70 4.30 8.59 -12.30
CA THR A 70 5.35 7.96 -11.47
C THR A 70 5.24 6.44 -11.46
N GLY A 71 4.00 5.91 -11.55
CA GLY A 71 3.77 4.46 -11.64
C GLY A 71 4.13 3.71 -10.36
N TRP A 72 4.64 2.50 -10.51
CA TRP A 72 4.96 1.58 -9.42
C TRP A 72 6.31 1.86 -8.79
N GLN A 73 6.36 1.83 -7.46
CA GLN A 73 7.58 2.01 -6.69
C GLN A 73 7.60 1.07 -5.50
N THR A 74 8.75 0.46 -5.22
CA THR A 74 9.02 -0.23 -3.95
C THR A 74 10.16 0.46 -3.22
N GLY A 75 10.33 0.07 -1.95
CA GLY A 75 11.50 0.41 -1.19
C GLY A 75 11.34 0.10 0.28
N THR A 76 12.12 0.80 1.08
CA THR A 76 12.18 0.60 2.53
C THR A 76 11.78 1.87 3.27
N THR A 77 11.11 1.69 4.40
CA THR A 77 10.76 2.77 5.31
C THR A 77 11.84 2.86 6.39
N ASN A 78 12.42 4.04 6.56
CA ASN A 78 13.38 4.34 7.61
C ASN A 78 12.78 5.35 8.59
N GLU A 79 12.76 4.98 9.88
CA GLU A 79 12.26 5.84 10.96
C GLU A 79 13.30 6.86 11.45
N LEU A 80 14.57 6.69 11.06
CA LEU A 80 15.71 7.47 11.56
C LEU A 80 16.27 8.47 10.54
N GLN A 81 15.84 8.42 9.28
CA GLN A 81 16.24 9.40 8.26
C GLN A 81 15.25 10.57 8.25
N THR A 82 15.75 11.79 8.28
CA THR A 82 14.97 13.05 8.18
C THR A 82 15.15 13.77 6.84
N GLU A 83 15.94 13.19 5.94
CA GLU A 83 16.26 13.77 4.64
C GLU A 83 15.61 12.93 3.54
N VAL A 84 14.81 13.60 2.69
CA VAL A 84 13.97 13.10 1.58
C VAL A 84 12.48 12.91 1.93
N GLN A 85 11.74 14.02 1.79
CA GLN A 85 10.27 14.05 1.66
C GLN A 85 9.87 13.58 0.25
N VAL A 86 9.08 12.50 0.13
CA VAL A 86 8.24 12.30 -1.06
C VAL A 86 6.85 11.70 -0.75
N LEU A 87 6.63 10.99 0.36
CA LEU A 87 5.33 10.35 0.63
C LEU A 87 5.00 10.39 2.15
N TYR A 88 3.84 10.94 2.54
CA TYR A 88 3.32 10.88 3.93
C TYR A 88 1.91 10.27 3.89
N PRO A 89 1.51 9.42 4.88
CA PRO A 89 1.55 9.83 6.28
C PRO A 89 1.85 8.72 7.31
N ALA A 90 3.10 8.66 7.80
CA ALA A 90 3.43 8.20 9.16
C ALA A 90 4.95 8.36 9.40
N SER A 91 5.45 9.61 9.47
CA SER A 91 6.75 9.94 10.10
C SER A 91 7.97 9.11 9.71
N LYS A 92 8.00 8.59 8.47
CA LYS A 92 9.05 7.70 7.97
C LYS A 92 9.57 8.25 6.67
N THR A 93 10.89 8.34 6.56
CA THR A 93 11.55 8.58 5.28
C THR A 93 11.54 7.29 4.49
N VAL A 94 11.47 7.41 3.18
CA VAL A 94 11.40 6.28 2.27
C VAL A 94 12.63 6.28 1.38
N THR A 95 13.35 5.16 1.36
CA THR A 95 14.40 4.91 0.37
C THR A 95 13.81 4.04 -0.73
N LEU A 96 13.74 4.59 -1.94
CA LEU A 96 13.24 3.87 -3.12
C LEU A 96 14.24 2.81 -3.57
N ASP A 97 13.73 1.68 -4.02
CA ASP A 97 14.54 0.69 -4.73
C ASP A 97 14.84 1.19 -6.16
N ASP A 98 16.02 0.84 -6.68
CA ASP A 98 16.38 1.13 -8.09
C ASP A 98 15.50 0.38 -9.09
N THR A 99 14.96 -0.77 -8.67
CA THR A 99 14.06 -1.61 -9.46
C THR A 99 12.91 -2.10 -8.59
N LEU A 100 11.76 -2.35 -9.21
CA LEU A 100 10.58 -2.83 -8.49
C LEU A 100 10.85 -4.23 -7.90
N ASP A 101 10.69 -4.39 -6.60
CA ASP A 101 10.80 -5.71 -5.97
C ASP A 101 9.57 -6.56 -6.28
N GLY A 102 9.69 -7.41 -7.30
CA GLY A 102 8.64 -8.33 -7.72
C GLY A 102 8.20 -9.32 -6.64
N GLN A 103 9.10 -9.76 -5.74
CA GLN A 103 8.73 -10.65 -4.64
C GLN A 103 7.83 -9.93 -3.63
N PHE A 104 8.11 -8.66 -3.36
CA PHE A 104 7.30 -7.85 -2.47
C PHE A 104 5.96 -7.49 -3.09
N VAL A 105 5.94 -7.13 -4.37
CA VAL A 105 4.69 -6.92 -5.12
C VAL A 105 3.82 -8.17 -5.06
N HIS A 106 4.39 -9.36 -5.32
CA HIS A 106 3.67 -10.62 -5.22
C HIS A 106 3.17 -10.91 -3.80
N CYS A 107 3.98 -10.60 -2.79
CA CYS A 107 3.60 -10.72 -1.38
C CYS A 107 2.38 -9.84 -1.05
N VAL A 108 2.41 -8.57 -1.44
CA VAL A 108 1.30 -7.62 -1.21
C VAL A 108 0.05 -8.06 -1.99
N GLN A 109 0.20 -8.47 -3.24
CA GLN A 109 -0.88 -9.02 -4.05
C GLN A 109 -1.55 -10.22 -3.37
N SER A 110 -0.75 -11.19 -2.93
CA SER A 110 -1.25 -12.41 -2.28
C SER A 110 -1.94 -12.10 -0.96
N LEU A 111 -1.41 -11.17 -0.18
CA LEU A 111 -2.00 -10.70 1.07
C LEU A 111 -3.37 -10.04 0.83
N LEU A 112 -3.45 -9.10 -0.13
CA LEU A 112 -4.69 -8.37 -0.40
C LEU A 112 -5.77 -9.30 -0.97
N ALA A 113 -5.36 -10.29 -1.76
CA ALA A 113 -6.26 -11.30 -2.31
C ALA A 113 -6.95 -12.14 -1.22
N THR A 114 -6.39 -12.28 -0.02
CA THR A 114 -7.07 -12.98 1.08
C THR A 114 -8.25 -12.20 1.66
N ARG A 115 -8.46 -10.96 1.22
CA ARG A 115 -9.56 -10.06 1.61
C ARG A 115 -10.36 -9.59 0.39
N ALA A 116 -10.49 -10.44 -0.62
CA ALA A 116 -11.28 -10.14 -1.82
C ALA A 116 -12.78 -9.92 -1.54
N ASP A 117 -13.26 -10.24 -0.33
CA ASP A 117 -14.60 -9.88 0.15
C ASP A 117 -14.78 -8.36 0.37
N ASP A 118 -13.69 -7.61 0.58
CA ASP A 118 -13.70 -6.15 0.52
C ASP A 118 -13.46 -5.71 -0.94
N PRO A 119 -14.41 -5.02 -1.60
CA PRO A 119 -14.29 -4.66 -3.01
C PRO A 119 -13.06 -3.81 -3.33
N LEU A 120 -12.62 -2.94 -2.41
CA LEU A 120 -11.45 -2.10 -2.64
C LEU A 120 -10.16 -2.89 -2.51
N LEU A 121 -10.04 -3.75 -1.49
CA LEU A 121 -8.86 -4.61 -1.34
C LEU A 121 -8.76 -5.62 -2.48
N GLY A 122 -9.89 -6.15 -2.94
CA GLY A 122 -9.96 -6.99 -4.15
C GLY A 122 -9.48 -6.24 -5.41
N ARG A 123 -9.91 -4.99 -5.61
CA ARG A 123 -9.40 -4.13 -6.70
C ARG A 123 -7.89 -3.92 -6.61
N LEU A 124 -7.36 -3.62 -5.42
CA LEU A 124 -5.92 -3.43 -5.22
C LEU A 124 -5.12 -4.72 -5.52
N ALA A 125 -5.63 -5.88 -5.11
CA ALA A 125 -4.99 -7.17 -5.41
C ALA A 125 -4.90 -7.41 -6.92
N ALA A 126 -5.97 -7.13 -7.66
CA ALA A 126 -5.98 -7.20 -9.13
C ALA A 126 -4.99 -6.20 -9.75
N PHE A 127 -4.90 -4.99 -9.18
CA PHE A 127 -3.95 -3.97 -9.61
C PHE A 127 -2.50 -4.41 -9.44
N CYS A 128 -2.15 -4.98 -8.27
CA CYS A 128 -0.82 -5.52 -8.00
C CYS A 128 -0.47 -6.73 -8.88
N THR A 129 -1.47 -7.50 -9.33
CA THR A 129 -1.26 -8.59 -10.29
C THR A 129 -0.72 -8.07 -11.62
N GLN A 130 -1.24 -6.93 -12.10
CA GLN A 130 -0.74 -6.30 -13.34
C GLN A 130 0.71 -5.84 -13.20
N ALA A 131 1.07 -5.28 -12.05
CA ALA A 131 2.45 -4.88 -11.75
C ALA A 131 3.42 -6.06 -11.76
N TYR A 132 3.02 -7.16 -11.12
CA TYR A 132 3.85 -8.36 -11.02
C TYR A 132 4.17 -8.93 -12.41
N LEU A 133 3.19 -8.96 -13.31
CA LEU A 133 3.37 -9.43 -14.69
C LEU A 133 4.31 -8.54 -15.53
N GLN A 134 4.54 -7.28 -15.13
CA GLN A 134 5.46 -6.38 -15.83
C GLN A 134 6.92 -6.56 -15.40
N VAL A 135 7.16 -7.23 -14.27
CA VAL A 135 8.49 -7.37 -13.65
C VAL A 135 8.92 -8.83 -13.45
N SER A 136 8.10 -9.78 -13.94
CA SER A 136 8.38 -11.22 -13.96
C SER A 136 8.80 -11.66 -15.35
#